data_AF-A0A3D0NI26-F1
#
_entry.id   AF-A0A3D0NI26-F1
#
_cell.length_a   1.000
_cell.length_b   1.000
_cell.length_c   1.000
_cell.angle_alpha   90.00
_cell.angle_beta   90.00
_cell.angle_gamma   90.00
#
_symmetry.space_group_name_H-M   'P 1'
#
loop_
_entity.id
_entity.type
_entity.pdbx_description
1 polymer ?
#
loop_
_entity_poly.entity_id
_entity_poly.type
_entity_poly.pdbx_seq_one_letter_code
_entity_poly.pdbx_strand_id
1 'polypeptide(L)'
;MASRIAVMGATGYTALELLKLLVRHPEAEIVSLTTRQENRPHVSDVHPELRGRLDLHLETLDLEKLAAEVDVVFSCLPHAASAESVKPLVDQGVKVVDFSADYRLHDRNTYEQWYG
;
A
#
# COMPACT_ATOMS: atom_id res chain seq x y z
N MET A 1 -19.52 8.37 -1.85
CA MET A 1 -18.61 8.09 -2.99
C MET A 1 -17.64 7.02 -2.54
N ALA A 2 -17.23 6.10 -3.40
CA ALA A 2 -16.22 5.08 -3.04
C ALA A 2 -14.88 5.77 -2.75
N SER A 3 -14.15 5.31 -1.73
CA SER A 3 -12.81 5.79 -1.42
C SER A 3 -11.81 5.23 -2.42
N ARG A 4 -10.96 6.12 -2.94
CA ARG A 4 -9.87 5.78 -3.87
C ARG A 4 -8.68 5.29 -3.06
N ILE A 5 -8.23 4.08 -3.37
CA ILE A 5 -7.24 3.35 -2.57
C ILE A 5 -6.00 3.05 -3.39
N ALA A 6 -4.84 3.31 -2.79
CA ALA A 6 -3.56 2.78 -3.25
C ALA A 6 -3.02 1.70 -2.30
N VAL A 7 -2.37 0.69 -2.85
CA VAL A 7 -1.66 -0.35 -2.09
C VAL A 7 -0.18 -0.31 -2.43
N MET A 8 0.65 0.07 -1.46
CA MET A 8 2.11 0.05 -1.61
C MET A 8 2.67 -1.33 -1.29
N GLY A 9 3.63 -1.81 -2.08
CA GLY A 9 4.17 -3.17 -1.89
C GLY A 9 3.20 -4.26 -2.33
N ALA A 10 2.52 -4.04 -3.47
CA ALA A 10 1.41 -4.86 -3.93
C ALA A 10 1.79 -6.31 -4.28
N THR A 11 3.08 -6.66 -4.34
CA THR A 11 3.55 -8.03 -4.59
C THR A 11 3.55 -8.92 -3.35
N GLY A 12 3.40 -8.36 -2.14
CA GLY A 12 3.43 -9.11 -0.90
C GLY A 12 2.16 -9.94 -0.63
N TYR A 13 2.26 -10.95 0.24
CA TYR A 13 1.11 -11.78 0.61
C TYR A 13 0.06 -11.02 1.43
N THR A 14 0.48 -10.09 2.30
CA THR A 14 -0.46 -9.20 3.00
C THR A 14 -1.24 -8.34 1.99
N ALA A 15 -0.59 -7.89 0.92
CA ALA A 15 -1.26 -7.17 -0.15
C ALA A 15 -2.27 -8.06 -0.88
N LEU A 16 -1.95 -9.33 -1.18
CA LEU A 16 -2.91 -10.27 -1.78
C LEU A 16 -4.18 -10.40 -0.95
N GLU A 17 -4.06 -10.64 0.37
CA GLU A 17 -5.22 -10.78 1.24
C GLU A 17 -6.02 -9.48 1.35
N LEU A 18 -5.35 -8.33 1.46
CA LEU A 18 -6.00 -7.02 1.40
C LEU A 18 -6.76 -6.86 0.07
N LEU A 19 -6.12 -7.12 -1.06
CA LEU A 19 -6.73 -6.96 -2.39
C LEU A 19 -7.97 -7.84 -2.53
N LYS A 20 -7.94 -9.09 -2.05
CA LYS A 20 -9.10 -10.00 -2.03
C LYS A 20 -10.29 -9.43 -1.26
N LEU A 21 -10.05 -8.67 -0.18
CA LEU A 21 -11.07 -7.96 0.58
C LEU A 21 -11.57 -6.72 -0.17
N LEU A 22 -10.64 -5.87 -0.63
CA LEU A 22 -10.94 -4.60 -1.29
C LEU A 22 -11.77 -4.77 -2.57
N VAL A 23 -11.45 -5.77 -3.42
CA VAL A 23 -12.23 -6.03 -4.65
C VAL A 23 -13.67 -6.46 -4.39
N ARG A 24 -14.05 -6.75 -3.13
CA ARG A 24 -15.41 -7.10 -2.72
C ARG A 24 -16.09 -5.98 -1.93
N HIS A 25 -15.37 -4.91 -1.63
CA HIS A 25 -15.85 -3.86 -0.74
C HIS A 25 -16.59 -2.78 -1.56
N PRO A 26 -17.89 -2.54 -1.30
CA PRO A 26 -18.74 -1.72 -2.17
C PRO A 26 -18.36 -0.24 -2.22
N GLU A 27 -17.62 0.24 -1.22
CA GLU A 27 -17.16 1.64 -1.12
C GLU A 27 -15.64 1.78 -1.31
N ALA A 28 -14.98 0.78 -1.88
CA ALA A 28 -13.54 0.80 -2.15
C ALA A 28 -13.27 0.73 -3.65
N GLU A 29 -12.46 1.65 -4.15
CA GLU A 29 -11.95 1.63 -5.52
C GLU A 29 -10.42 1.53 -5.47
N ILE A 30 -9.85 0.42 -5.92
CA ILE A 30 -8.40 0.27 -6.02
C ILE A 30 -7.95 0.99 -7.30
N VAL A 31 -7.15 2.05 -7.15
CA VAL A 31 -6.72 2.90 -8.28
C VAL A 31 -5.22 2.84 -8.54
N SER A 32 -4.42 2.37 -7.58
CA SER A 32 -2.97 2.23 -7.74
C SER A 32 -2.42 1.05 -6.92
N LEU A 33 -1.47 0.33 -7.52
CA LEU A 33 -0.73 -0.77 -6.92
C LEU A 33 0.75 -0.54 -7.16
N THR A 34 1.57 -0.37 -6.12
CA THR A 34 2.99 -0.05 -6.34
C THR A 34 3.92 -1.24 -6.11
N THR A 35 5.00 -1.27 -6.88
CA THR A 35 6.05 -2.29 -6.83
C THR A 35 7.43 -1.67 -7.05
N ARG A 36 8.47 -2.39 -6.61
CA ARG A 36 9.87 -2.11 -6.99
C ARG A 36 10.29 -2.87 -8.24
N GLN A 37 9.46 -3.78 -8.76
CA GLN A 37 9.78 -4.54 -9.96
C GLN A 37 9.70 -3.63 -11.20
N GLU A 38 10.79 -3.55 -11.96
CA GLU A 38 10.92 -2.66 -13.12
C GLU A 38 10.01 -3.05 -14.29
N ASN A 39 9.68 -4.34 -14.41
CA ASN A 39 8.83 -4.87 -15.48
C ASN A 39 7.35 -4.51 -15.33
N ARG A 40 6.94 -3.88 -14.22
CA ARG A 40 5.56 -3.39 -13.99
C ARG A 40 4.51 -4.45 -14.35
N PRO A 41 4.58 -5.65 -13.73
CA PRO A 41 3.75 -6.77 -14.14
C PRO A 41 2.27 -6.46 -13.94
N HIS A 42 1.43 -7.14 -14.72
CA HIS A 42 0.01 -7.17 -14.43
C HIS A 42 -0.24 -7.81 -13.06
N VAL A 43 -1.22 -7.33 -12.29
CA VAL A 43 -1.50 -7.85 -10.94
C VAL A 43 -1.79 -9.35 -10.95
N SER A 44 -2.39 -9.87 -12.01
CA SER A 44 -2.70 -11.30 -12.16
C SER A 44 -1.51 -12.17 -12.56
N ASP A 45 -0.37 -11.59 -12.91
CA ASP A 45 0.88 -12.31 -13.11
C ASP A 45 1.64 -12.49 -11.79
N VAL A 46 1.41 -11.57 -10.85
CA VAL A 46 1.92 -11.65 -9.48
C VAL A 46 1.02 -12.52 -8.61
N HIS A 47 -0.30 -12.29 -8.70
CA HIS A 47 -1.34 -12.93 -7.91
C HIS A 47 -2.42 -13.53 -8.83
N PRO A 48 -2.23 -14.76 -9.35
CA PRO A 48 -3.15 -15.37 -10.32
C PRO A 48 -4.62 -15.44 -9.89
N GLU A 49 -4.89 -15.49 -8.58
CA GLU A 49 -6.23 -15.51 -7.97
C GLU A 49 -7.02 -14.22 -8.16
N LEU A 50 -6.36 -13.13 -8.57
CA LEU A 50 -7.00 -11.85 -8.90
C LEU A 50 -7.38 -11.73 -10.39
N ARG A 51 -7.08 -12.74 -11.21
CA ARG A 51 -7.42 -12.77 -12.63
C ARG A 51 -8.92 -12.58 -12.86
N GLY A 52 -9.27 -11.61 -13.70
CA GLY A 52 -10.65 -11.24 -14.00
C GLY A 52 -11.39 -10.52 -12.86
N ARG A 53 -10.71 -10.19 -11.75
CA ARG A 53 -11.28 -9.47 -10.61
C ARG A 53 -10.65 -8.09 -10.41
N LEU A 54 -9.41 -7.93 -10.82
CA LEU A 54 -8.67 -6.67 -10.81
C LEU A 54 -7.79 -6.60 -12.05
N ASP A 55 -7.94 -5.51 -12.80
CA ASP A 55 -7.26 -5.28 -14.09
C ASP A 55 -6.36 -4.04 -13.96
N LEU A 56 -5.23 -4.21 -13.28
CA LEU A 56 -4.26 -3.16 -13.03
C LEU A 56 -2.84 -3.70 -13.22
N HIS A 57 -1.98 -2.88 -13.82
CA HIS A 57 -0.55 -3.09 -13.78
C HIS A 57 0.02 -2.45 -12.52
N LEU A 58 1.02 -3.11 -11.92
CA LEU A 58 1.74 -2.52 -10.81
C LEU A 58 2.66 -1.42 -11.36
N GLU A 59 2.75 -0.31 -10.65
CA GLU A 59 3.52 0.86 -11.05
C GLU A 59 4.66 1.16 -10.07
N THR A 60 5.60 1.99 -10.50
CA THR A 60 6.64 2.52 -9.61
C THR A 60 5.98 3.44 -8.58
N LEU A 61 6.46 3.40 -7.33
CA LEU A 61 5.96 4.30 -6.29
C LEU A 61 6.24 5.77 -6.64
N ASP A 62 5.18 6.57 -6.70
CA ASP A 62 5.22 8.02 -6.89
C ASP A 62 4.36 8.66 -5.79
N LEU A 63 5.02 9.23 -4.77
CA LEU A 63 4.34 9.76 -3.59
C LEU A 63 3.54 11.04 -3.89
N GLU A 64 3.99 11.85 -4.85
CA GLU A 64 3.29 13.09 -5.24
C GLU A 64 1.99 12.73 -5.95
N LYS A 65 2.05 11.79 -6.89
CA LYS A 65 0.86 11.25 -7.56
C LYS A 65 -0.12 10.66 -6.55
N LEU A 66 0.36 9.81 -5.64
CA LEU A 66 -0.51 9.20 -4.63
C LEU A 66 -1.19 10.25 -3.75
N ALA A 67 -0.45 11.26 -3.28
CA ALA A 67 -1.03 12.31 -2.45
C ALA A 67 -2.09 13.15 -3.16
N ALA A 68 -1.99 13.32 -4.48
CA ALA A 68 -2.96 14.06 -5.27
C ALA A 68 -4.20 13.22 -5.65
N GLU A 69 -4.07 11.90 -5.78
CA GLU A 69 -5.07 11.07 -6.45
C GLU A 69 -5.82 10.08 -5.54
N VAL A 70 -5.41 9.87 -4.29
CA VAL A 70 -6.02 8.86 -3.41
C VAL A 70 -6.49 9.40 -2.06
N ASP A 71 -7.54 8.77 -1.52
CA ASP A 71 -8.07 9.09 -0.19
C ASP A 71 -7.37 8.28 0.90
N VAL A 72 -7.00 7.04 0.58
CA VAL A 72 -6.43 6.06 1.53
C VAL A 72 -5.26 5.30 0.89
N VAL A 73 -4.18 5.15 1.64
CA VAL A 73 -3.05 4.28 1.28
C VAL A 73 -2.93 3.14 2.28
N PHE A 74 -2.81 1.91 1.79
CA PHE A 74 -2.36 0.78 2.58
C PHE A 74 -0.87 0.55 2.31
N SER A 75 -0.04 0.60 3.36
CA SER A 75 1.37 0.26 3.27
C SER A 75 1.58 -1.20 3.62
N CYS A 76 1.88 -2.02 2.60
CA CYS A 76 2.34 -3.40 2.74
C CYS A 76 3.86 -3.49 2.56
N LEU A 77 4.59 -2.40 2.83
CA LEU A 77 6.04 -2.34 2.72
C LEU A 77 6.71 -3.04 3.93
N PRO A 78 7.96 -3.51 3.76
CA PRO A 78 8.79 -3.89 4.91
C PRO A 78 8.94 -2.76 5.93
N HIS A 79 9.30 -3.11 7.17
CA HIS A 79 9.64 -2.12 8.19
C HIS A 79 10.79 -1.21 7.71
N ALA A 80 10.90 -0.02 8.28
CA ALA A 80 11.73 1.12 7.87
C ALA A 80 11.36 1.73 6.50
N ALA A 81 11.14 0.92 5.46
CA ALA A 81 10.71 1.41 4.16
C ALA A 81 9.31 2.04 4.21
N SER A 82 8.44 1.54 5.11
CA SER A 82 7.14 2.15 5.38
C SER A 82 7.30 3.52 6.04
N ALA A 83 8.12 3.65 7.08
CA ALA A 83 8.39 4.90 7.78
C ALA A 83 8.75 6.04 6.81
N GLU A 84 9.67 5.78 5.87
CA GLU A 84 10.11 6.74 4.86
C GLU A 84 8.99 7.16 3.90
N SER A 85 8.13 6.22 3.48
CA SER A 85 7.10 6.46 2.46
C SER A 85 5.81 7.04 3.04
N VAL A 86 5.46 6.70 4.28
CA VAL A 86 4.19 7.05 4.91
C VAL A 86 4.14 8.51 5.32
N LYS A 87 5.24 9.04 5.90
CA LYS A 87 5.26 10.41 6.44
C LYS A 87 4.87 11.48 5.40
N PRO A 88 5.45 11.51 4.18
CA PRO A 88 5.08 12.48 3.16
C PRO A 88 3.61 12.45 2.73
N LEU A 89 2.96 11.28 2.81
CA LEU A 89 1.54 11.10 2.48
C LEU A 89 0.65 11.67 3.60
N VAL A 90 0.98 11.35 4.85
CA VAL A 90 0.25 11.86 6.03
C VAL A 90 0.37 13.37 6.13
N ASP A 91 1.55 13.93 5.87
CA ASP A 91 1.77 15.39 5.86
C ASP A 91 0.90 16.11 4.82
N GLN A 92 0.47 15.42 3.77
CA GLN A 92 -0.46 15.92 2.74
C GLN A 92 -1.94 15.59 3.02
N GLY A 93 -2.25 15.00 4.18
CA GLY A 93 -3.61 14.71 4.61
C GLY A 93 -4.18 13.37 4.11
N VAL A 94 -3.36 12.54 3.46
CA VAL A 94 -3.76 11.19 3.05
C VAL A 94 -3.89 10.30 4.28
N LYS A 95 -4.97 9.51 4.35
CA LYS A 95 -5.12 8.51 5.41
C LYS A 95 -4.26 7.29 5.10
N VAL A 96 -3.46 6.85 6.07
CA VAL A 96 -2.57 5.70 5.87
C VAL A 96 -2.87 4.59 6.86
N VAL A 97 -2.98 3.37 6.35
CA VAL A 97 -3.02 2.13 7.13
C VAL A 97 -1.70 1.40 6.90
N ASP A 98 -0.81 1.46 7.88
CA ASP A 98 0.49 0.78 7.81
C ASP A 98 0.42 -0.63 8.43
N PHE A 99 0.73 -1.65 7.63
CA PHE A 99 0.83 -3.03 8.13
C PHE A 99 2.22 -3.39 8.64
N SER A 100 3.22 -2.50 8.49
CA SER A 100 4.53 -2.66 9.12
C SER A 100 4.48 -2.41 10.63
N ALA A 101 5.63 -2.42 11.30
CA ALA A 101 5.74 -2.10 12.72
C ALA A 101 6.00 -0.61 12.99
N ASP A 102 6.31 0.18 11.96
CA ASP A 102 6.96 1.49 12.07
C ASP A 102 6.17 2.52 12.87
N TYR A 103 4.84 2.44 12.84
CA TYR A 103 3.94 3.35 13.56
C TYR A 103 3.14 2.68 14.69
N ARG A 104 3.52 1.46 15.11
CA ARG A 104 2.79 0.71 16.16
C ARG A 104 3.16 1.12 17.57
N LEU A 105 4.41 1.50 17.80
CA LEU A 105 4.95 1.77 19.13
C LEU A 105 5.02 3.29 19.39
N HIS A 106 4.54 3.71 20.56
CA HIS A 106 4.57 5.12 20.96
C HIS A 106 5.88 5.53 21.65
N ASP A 107 6.59 4.58 22.27
CA ASP A 107 7.85 4.83 22.94
C ASP A 107 9.02 4.59 21.99
N ARG A 108 9.81 5.64 21.78
CA ARG A 108 10.97 5.61 20.89
C ARG A 108 12.03 4.61 21.35
N ASN A 109 12.31 4.53 22.66
CA ASN A 109 13.34 3.61 23.17
C ASN A 109 12.93 2.15 22.94
N THR A 110 11.65 1.83 23.10
CA THR A 110 11.10 0.51 22.80
C THR A 110 11.21 0.23 21.30
N TYR A 111 10.91 1.21 20.44
CA TYR A 111 11.10 1.03 19.00
C TYR A 111 12.57 0.75 18.65
N GLU A 112 13.52 1.57 19.11
CA GLU A 112 14.97 1.39 18.89
C GLU A 112 15.45 0.03 19.42
N GLN A 113 14.97 -0.42 20.59
CA GLN A 113 15.34 -1.73 21.15
C GLN A 113 15.01 -2.91 20.22
N TRP A 114 13.87 -2.86 19.52
CA TRP A 114 13.39 -3.99 18.72
C TRP A 114 13.67 -3.84 17.21
N TYR A 115 13.82 -2.62 16.71
CA TYR A 115 13.90 -2.31 15.28
C TYR A 115 15.16 -1.55 14.86
N GLY A 116 15.99 -1.06 15.80
CA GLY A 116 17.29 -0.42 15.52
C GLY A 116 17.24 1.10 15.57
#